data_AF-A0A6T9XZM9-F1
#
_entry.id   AF-A0A6T9XZM9-F1
#
_cell.length_a   1.000
_cell.length_b   1.000
_cell.length_c   1.000
_cell.angle_alpha   90.00
_cell.angle_beta   90.00
_cell.angle_gamma   90.00
#
_symmetry.space_group_name_H-M   'P 1'
#
loop_
_entity.id
_entity.type
_entity.pdbx_description
1 polymer ?
#
loop_
_entity_poly.entity_id
_entity_poly.type
_entity_poly.pdbx_seq_one_letter_code
_entity_poly.pdbx_strand_id
1 'polypeptide(L)'
;MALHLLWDEFRSSFVKSLEALPVSQFNESWKTSRNRTRLYEDTILEPLSRKMGLNYKKELFKIDYTFCRKSRNGTDVPLIFIESENVALDAEHEMRKLCCLSAPLKVLITCAEWSDIPGEWKNGGYKELLTRRWSEMISAHNSIWPQPALTGVLIAEALNERLRYYSILFGPNGSIEKESEIIFEVKLR
;
A
#
# COMPACT_ATOMS: atom_id res chain seq x y z
N MET A 1 16.12 13.10 2.84
CA MET A 1 14.80 13.13 2.19
C MET A 1 13.78 13.15 3.32
N ALA A 2 12.93 14.17 3.39
CA ALA A 2 11.86 14.16 4.38
C ALA A 2 10.94 12.96 4.08
N LEU A 3 10.60 12.15 5.09
CA LEU A 3 9.85 10.89 4.91
C LEU A 3 8.55 11.11 4.12
N HIS A 4 7.87 12.24 4.37
CA HIS A 4 6.68 12.65 3.63
C HIS A 4 6.89 12.81 2.13
N LEU A 5 8.07 13.31 1.70
CA LEU A 5 8.38 13.42 0.26
C LEU A 5 8.51 12.05 -0.39
N LEU A 6 9.06 11.06 0.32
CA LEU A 6 9.16 9.68 -0.19
C LEU A 6 7.77 9.06 -0.39
N TRP A 7 6.88 9.26 0.58
CA TRP A 7 5.49 8.83 0.45
C TRP A 7 4.77 9.53 -0.69
N ASP A 8 4.90 10.85 -0.80
CA ASP A 8 4.22 11.63 -1.85
C ASP A 8 4.71 11.26 -3.25
N GLU A 9 6.01 11.00 -3.40
CA GLU A 9 6.60 10.49 -4.64
C GLU A 9 6.09 9.08 -4.97
N PHE A 10 6.03 8.18 -3.98
CA PHE A 10 5.50 6.82 -4.14
C PHE A 10 4.03 6.86 -4.55
N ARG A 11 3.19 7.56 -3.79
CA ARG A 11 1.75 7.69 -4.02
C ARG A 11 1.46 8.31 -5.38
N SER A 12 2.13 9.42 -5.73
CA SER A 12 1.93 10.06 -7.04
C SER A 12 2.34 9.14 -8.19
N SER A 13 3.45 8.41 -8.03
CA SER A 13 3.89 7.45 -9.06
C SER A 13 2.96 6.25 -9.18
N PHE A 14 2.36 5.81 -8.06
CA PHE A 14 1.34 4.77 -8.05
C PHE A 14 0.09 5.20 -8.81
N VAL A 15 -0.46 6.36 -8.50
CA VAL A 15 -1.63 6.93 -9.18
C VAL A 15 -1.37 7.07 -10.69
N LYS A 16 -0.23 7.65 -11.08
CA LYS A 16 0.14 7.77 -12.50
C LYS A 16 0.27 6.41 -13.20
N SER A 17 0.69 5.38 -12.48
CA SER A 17 0.73 4.03 -13.04
C SER A 17 -0.67 3.46 -13.23
N LEU A 18 -1.62 3.72 -12.33
CA LEU A 18 -3.04 3.36 -12.50
C LEU A 18 -3.69 4.11 -13.67
N GLU A 19 -3.49 5.42 -13.76
CA GLU A 19 -4.04 6.28 -14.83
C GLU A 19 -3.58 5.87 -16.23
N ALA A 20 -2.40 5.26 -16.34
CA ALA A 20 -1.86 4.78 -17.60
C ALA A 20 -2.48 3.45 -18.06
N LEU A 21 -3.25 2.76 -17.21
CA LEU A 21 -3.83 1.46 -17.54
C LEU A 21 -5.16 1.59 -18.28
N PRO A 22 -5.40 0.75 -19.30
CA PRO A 22 -6.72 0.67 -19.91
C PRO A 22 -7.73 -0.01 -18.96
N VAL A 23 -9.01 0.37 -19.07
CA VAL A 23 -10.12 -0.22 -18.28
C VAL A 23 -10.16 -1.75 -18.37
N SER A 24 -9.79 -2.33 -19.52
CA SER A 24 -9.73 -3.78 -19.70
C SER A 24 -8.75 -4.49 -18.76
N GLN A 25 -7.66 -3.85 -18.36
CA GLN A 25 -6.75 -4.42 -17.38
C GLN A 25 -7.37 -4.44 -15.99
N PHE A 26 -8.07 -3.38 -15.58
CA PHE A 26 -8.82 -3.39 -14.32
C PHE A 26 -9.89 -4.48 -14.31
N ASN A 27 -10.65 -4.62 -15.40
CA ASN A 27 -11.64 -5.70 -15.53
C ASN A 27 -10.99 -7.09 -15.39
N GLU A 28 -9.83 -7.33 -16.00
CA GLU A 28 -9.13 -8.62 -15.89
C GLU A 28 -8.57 -8.86 -14.50
N SER A 29 -7.96 -7.83 -13.91
CA SER A 29 -7.36 -7.88 -12.59
C SER A 29 -8.39 -8.19 -11.51
N TRP A 30 -9.59 -7.61 -11.59
CA TRP A 30 -10.62 -7.82 -10.57
C TRP A 30 -11.39 -9.13 -10.67
N LYS A 31 -11.11 -9.99 -11.67
CA LYS A 31 -11.71 -11.33 -11.76
C LYS A 31 -11.23 -12.29 -10.67
N THR A 32 -9.96 -12.22 -10.26
CA THR A 32 -9.38 -13.15 -9.28
C THR A 32 -8.32 -12.48 -8.42
N SER A 33 -8.08 -13.00 -7.21
CA SER A 33 -6.97 -12.55 -6.34
C SER A 33 -5.61 -12.66 -7.02
N ARG A 34 -5.37 -13.77 -7.72
CA ARG A 34 -4.14 -13.98 -8.48
C ARG A 34 -3.91 -12.93 -9.56
N ASN A 35 -4.96 -12.52 -10.27
CA ASN A 35 -4.84 -11.49 -11.30
C ASN A 35 -4.54 -10.11 -10.70
N ARG A 36 -5.09 -9.79 -9.51
CA ARG A 36 -4.74 -8.56 -8.79
C ARG A 36 -3.27 -8.54 -8.36
N THR A 37 -2.77 -9.64 -7.77
CA THR A 37 -1.36 -9.74 -7.39
C THR A 37 -0.44 -9.52 -8.60
N ARG A 38 -0.75 -10.13 -9.75
CA ARG A 38 0.00 -9.93 -11.00
C ARG A 38 -0.02 -8.50 -11.49
N LEU A 39 -1.14 -7.79 -11.35
CA LEU A 39 -1.21 -6.38 -11.72
C LEU A 39 -0.17 -5.55 -10.94
N TYR A 40 -0.11 -5.75 -9.62
CA TYR A 40 0.84 -5.03 -8.79
C TYR A 40 2.28 -5.41 -9.12
N GLU A 41 2.57 -6.71 -9.20
CA GLU A 41 3.91 -7.23 -9.49
C GLU A 41 4.44 -6.77 -10.86
N ASP A 42 3.71 -7.12 -11.92
CA ASP A 42 4.24 -7.07 -13.29
C ASP A 42 4.02 -5.68 -13.94
N THR A 43 3.00 -4.95 -13.50
CA THR A 43 2.51 -3.77 -14.24
C THR A 43 2.71 -2.47 -13.46
N ILE A 44 2.58 -2.50 -12.13
CA ILE A 44 2.60 -1.28 -11.33
C ILE A 44 3.96 -1.08 -10.65
N LEU A 45 4.38 -2.01 -9.79
CA LEU A 45 5.45 -1.75 -8.81
C LEU A 45 6.84 -1.70 -9.43
N GLU A 46 7.20 -2.61 -10.34
CA GLU A 46 8.50 -2.55 -10.98
C GLU A 46 8.68 -1.25 -11.80
N PRO A 47 7.75 -0.86 -12.69
CA PRO A 47 7.84 0.44 -13.38
C PRO A 47 7.84 1.64 -12.43
N LEU A 48 7.07 1.58 -11.34
CA LEU A 48 7.04 2.62 -10.30
C LEU A 48 8.43 2.81 -9.66
N SER A 49 9.10 1.71 -9.28
CA SER A 49 10.45 1.78 -8.70
C SER A 49 11.44 2.47 -9.63
N ARG A 50 11.38 2.19 -10.94
CA ARG A 50 12.25 2.80 -11.96
C ARG A 50 12.00 4.30 -12.09
N LYS A 51 10.72 4.73 -12.05
CA LYS A 51 10.35 6.17 -12.05
C LYS A 51 10.92 6.91 -10.83
N MET A 52 11.00 6.24 -9.68
CA MET A 52 11.61 6.79 -8.45
C MET A 52 13.15 6.68 -8.42
N GLY A 53 13.78 6.14 -9.47
CA GLY A 53 15.22 5.88 -9.50
C GLY A 53 15.68 4.85 -8.45
N LEU A 54 14.83 3.89 -8.14
CA LEU A 54 15.08 2.80 -7.18
C LEU A 54 15.16 1.45 -7.89
N ASN A 55 15.84 0.50 -7.25
CA ASN A 55 15.96 -0.88 -7.70
C ASN A 55 14.83 -1.71 -7.10
N TYR A 56 14.08 -2.39 -7.96
CA TYR A 56 13.08 -3.37 -7.56
C TYR A 56 13.73 -4.70 -7.13
N LYS A 57 13.27 -5.26 -6.01
CA LYS A 57 13.57 -6.62 -5.55
C LYS A 57 12.26 -7.30 -5.16
N LYS A 58 12.13 -8.56 -5.54
CA LYS A 58 11.01 -9.43 -5.15
C LYS A 58 11.44 -10.37 -4.01
N GLU A 59 10.56 -10.58 -3.04
CA GLU A 59 10.72 -11.54 -1.93
C GLU A 59 11.98 -11.35 -1.06
N LEU A 60 12.56 -10.13 -1.05
CA LEU A 60 13.69 -9.82 -0.19
C LEU A 60 13.24 -9.84 1.27
N PHE A 61 13.91 -10.64 2.11
CA PHE A 61 13.52 -10.86 3.52
C PHE A 61 12.10 -11.39 3.73
N LYS A 62 11.55 -12.14 2.75
CA LYS A 62 10.17 -12.64 2.78
C LYS A 62 9.09 -11.55 2.74
N ILE A 63 9.46 -10.37 2.24
CA ILE A 63 8.55 -9.27 1.93
C ILE A 63 8.29 -9.29 0.43
N ASP A 64 7.02 -9.19 0.03
CA ASP A 64 6.61 -9.31 -1.38
C ASP A 64 7.51 -8.47 -2.30
N TYR A 65 7.66 -7.18 -1.96
CA TYR A 65 8.44 -6.25 -2.77
C TYR A 65 9.29 -5.30 -1.92
N THR A 66 10.47 -4.96 -2.43
CA THR A 66 11.37 -3.99 -1.81
C THR A 66 11.96 -3.07 -2.84
N PHE A 67 11.94 -1.76 -2.57
CA PHE A 67 12.63 -0.77 -3.39
C PHE A 67 13.91 -0.34 -2.68
N CYS A 68 15.04 -0.52 -3.36
CA CYS A 68 16.37 -0.25 -2.83
C CYS A 68 17.03 0.92 -3.55
N ARG A 69 17.97 1.57 -2.86
CA ARG A 69 18.93 2.49 -3.48
C ARG A 69 20.33 1.92 -3.34
N LYS A 70 21.12 1.97 -4.41
CA LYS A 70 22.54 1.63 -4.32
C LYS A 70 23.27 2.66 -3.48
N SER A 71 23.97 2.19 -2.46
CA SER A 71 24.93 2.99 -1.69
C SER A 71 26.25 3.13 -2.46
N ARG A 72 27.19 3.92 -1.93
CA ARG A 72 28.47 4.25 -2.60
C ARG A 72 29.34 3.03 -2.91
N ASN A 73 29.24 1.97 -2.10
CA ASN A 73 29.97 0.71 -2.32
C ASN A 73 29.19 -0.29 -3.18
N GLY A 74 28.05 0.12 -3.76
CA GLY A 74 27.22 -0.71 -4.62
C GLY A 74 26.19 -1.60 -3.91
N THR A 75 26.14 -1.60 -2.57
CA THR A 75 25.13 -2.37 -1.81
C THR A 75 23.74 -1.76 -1.98
N ASP A 76 22.75 -2.59 -2.29
CA ASP A 76 21.33 -2.22 -2.29
C ASP A 76 20.82 -2.03 -0.86
N VAL A 77 20.44 -0.80 -0.50
CA VAL A 77 19.86 -0.44 0.80
C VAL A 77 18.34 -0.26 0.65
N PRO A 78 17.50 -1.03 1.37
CA PRO A 78 16.05 -0.87 1.34
C PRO A 78 15.60 0.52 1.79
N LEU A 79 14.71 1.14 1.00
CA LEU A 79 14.03 2.39 1.35
C LEU A 79 12.52 2.20 1.50
N ILE A 80 11.93 1.28 0.75
CA ILE A 80 10.49 1.00 0.80
C ILE A 80 10.30 -0.51 0.88
N PHE A 81 9.61 -0.97 1.92
CA PHE A 81 9.09 -2.33 2.00
C PHE A 81 7.60 -2.32 1.67
N ILE A 82 7.15 -3.27 0.85
CA ILE A 82 5.78 -3.33 0.37
C ILE A 82 5.26 -4.75 0.55
N GLU A 83 4.16 -4.89 1.26
CA GLU A 83 3.36 -6.12 1.31
C GLU A 83 2.06 -5.90 0.52
N SER A 84 1.57 -6.95 -0.13
CA SER A 84 0.31 -6.94 -0.84
C SER A 84 -0.60 -8.08 -0.36
N GLU A 85 -1.78 -7.75 0.15
CA GLU A 85 -2.75 -8.75 0.60
C GLU A 85 -4.11 -8.51 -0.06
N ASN A 86 -4.73 -9.56 -0.58
CA ASN A 86 -6.01 -9.48 -1.26
C ASN A 86 -7.21 -9.25 -0.32
N VAL A 87 -7.05 -9.47 0.99
CA VAL A 87 -8.11 -9.30 1.99
C VAL A 87 -7.58 -8.55 3.21
N ALA A 88 -8.02 -7.30 3.42
CA ALA A 88 -7.51 -6.45 4.48
C ALA A 88 -7.74 -6.99 5.90
N LEU A 89 -8.81 -7.77 6.10
CA LEU A 89 -9.10 -8.41 7.40
C LEU A 89 -8.08 -9.48 7.78
N ASP A 90 -7.39 -10.07 6.80
CA ASP A 90 -6.38 -11.12 6.99
C ASP A 90 -4.94 -10.54 7.00
N ALA A 91 -4.77 -9.25 6.64
CA ALA A 91 -3.48 -8.58 6.48
C ALA A 91 -2.74 -8.23 7.80
N GLU A 92 -3.15 -8.81 8.93
CA GLU A 92 -2.50 -8.58 10.23
C GLU A 92 -1.05 -9.06 10.20
N HIS A 93 -0.81 -10.22 9.60
CA HIS A 93 0.53 -10.80 9.51
C HIS A 93 1.48 -9.89 8.71
N GLU A 94 1.00 -9.35 7.59
CA GLU A 94 1.71 -8.45 6.68
C GLU A 94 2.02 -7.12 7.35
N MET A 95 1.04 -6.53 8.04
CA MET A 95 1.27 -5.30 8.81
C MET A 95 2.32 -5.51 9.90
N ARG A 96 2.28 -6.64 10.61
CA ARG A 96 3.29 -6.98 11.63
C ARG A 96 4.67 -7.19 11.01
N LYS A 97 4.78 -7.86 9.85
CA LYS A 97 6.04 -7.98 9.10
C LYS A 97 6.62 -6.60 8.82
N LEU A 98 5.82 -5.68 8.25
CA LEU A 98 6.25 -4.30 7.97
C LEU A 98 6.70 -3.57 9.24
N CYS A 99 5.95 -3.69 10.34
CA CYS A 99 6.28 -3.04 11.61
C CYS A 99 7.67 -3.45 12.14
N CYS A 100 8.10 -4.70 11.92
CA CYS A 100 9.40 -5.20 12.37
C CYS A 100 10.60 -4.68 11.56
N LEU A 101 10.40 -4.18 10.34
CA LEU A 101 11.49 -3.84 9.42
C LEU A 101 11.98 -2.41 9.56
N SER A 102 13.28 -2.20 9.47
CA SER A 102 13.87 -0.86 9.43
C SER A 102 13.89 -0.31 8.00
N ALA A 103 12.95 0.57 7.67
CA ALA A 103 12.94 1.37 6.43
C ALA A 103 12.22 2.70 6.66
N PRO A 104 12.55 3.77 5.89
CA PRO A 104 11.88 5.06 6.01
C PRO A 104 10.39 5.02 5.61
N LEU A 105 10.02 4.17 4.67
CA LEU A 105 8.63 3.98 4.25
C LEU A 105 8.27 2.49 4.21
N LYS A 106 7.10 2.17 4.74
CA LYS A 106 6.47 0.85 4.72
C LYS A 106 5.12 0.99 4.05
N VAL A 107 4.75 0.08 3.16
CA VAL A 107 3.50 0.17 2.41
C VAL A 107 2.74 -1.16 2.48
N LEU A 108 1.48 -1.10 2.90
CA LEU A 108 0.54 -2.19 2.71
C LEU A 108 -0.39 -1.85 1.54
N ILE A 109 -0.48 -2.73 0.54
CA ILE A 109 -1.47 -2.65 -0.52
C ILE A 109 -2.52 -3.71 -0.23
N THR A 110 -3.79 -3.33 -0.12
CA THR A 110 -4.84 -4.30 0.19
C THR A 110 -6.18 -4.01 -0.48
N CYS A 111 -7.14 -4.94 -0.32
CA CYS A 111 -8.51 -4.75 -0.77
C CYS A 111 -9.48 -4.88 0.42
N ALA A 112 -10.50 -4.03 0.46
CA ALA A 112 -11.53 -4.06 1.50
C ALA A 112 -12.86 -3.51 0.99
N GLU A 113 -13.94 -3.91 1.66
CA GLU A 113 -15.18 -3.13 1.73
C GLU A 113 -14.88 -1.89 2.59
N TRP A 114 -14.35 -0.83 1.97
CA TRP A 114 -13.66 0.23 2.70
C TRP A 114 -14.62 1.34 3.14
N SER A 115 -15.45 1.83 2.23
CA SER A 115 -16.32 2.99 2.41
C SER A 115 -17.37 2.77 3.49
N ASP A 116 -17.48 3.74 4.42
CA ASP A 116 -18.52 3.75 5.45
C ASP A 116 -19.81 4.45 4.97
N ILE A 117 -19.95 4.72 3.66
CA ILE A 117 -21.17 5.34 3.12
C ILE A 117 -22.36 4.40 3.37
N PRO A 118 -23.43 4.86 4.05
CA PRO A 118 -24.58 4.02 4.35
C PRO A 118 -25.20 3.43 3.08
N GLY A 119 -25.36 2.11 3.07
CA GLY A 119 -25.97 1.37 1.97
C GLY A 119 -25.01 0.96 0.84
N GLU A 120 -23.74 1.37 0.86
CA GLU A 120 -22.75 0.85 -0.10
C GLU A 120 -22.39 -0.61 0.20
N TRP A 121 -22.27 -0.99 1.48
CA TRP A 121 -21.97 -2.34 1.93
C TRP A 121 -23.04 -2.89 2.87
N LYS A 122 -23.37 -4.18 2.74
CA LYS A 122 -24.44 -4.85 3.50
C LYS A 122 -24.23 -4.78 5.01
N ASN A 123 -22.97 -4.86 5.46
CA ASN A 123 -22.61 -4.90 6.88
C ASN A 123 -21.90 -3.61 7.34
N GLY A 124 -21.93 -2.55 6.52
CA GLY A 124 -21.07 -1.37 6.72
C GLY A 124 -19.64 -1.58 6.21
N GLY A 125 -18.91 -0.48 6.02
CA GLY A 125 -17.50 -0.50 5.65
C GLY A 125 -16.60 -0.88 6.83
N TYR A 126 -15.35 -1.19 6.51
CA TYR A 126 -14.31 -1.54 7.48
C TYR A 126 -13.32 -0.40 7.75
N LYS A 127 -13.54 0.81 7.23
CA LYS A 127 -12.56 1.90 7.33
C LYS A 127 -12.22 2.25 8.77
N GLU A 128 -13.20 2.44 9.65
CA GLU A 128 -12.94 2.74 11.07
C GLU A 128 -12.21 1.58 11.77
N LEU A 129 -12.70 0.34 11.57
CA LEU A 129 -12.14 -0.85 12.19
C LEU A 129 -10.68 -1.09 11.79
N LEU A 130 -10.39 -1.07 10.49
CA LEU A 130 -9.06 -1.35 9.95
C LEU A 130 -8.08 -0.21 10.25
N THR A 131 -8.50 1.04 10.11
CA THR A 131 -7.68 2.21 10.50
C THR A 131 -7.23 2.11 11.95
N ARG A 132 -8.16 1.78 12.86
CA ARG A 132 -7.84 1.58 14.28
C ARG A 132 -6.85 0.43 14.48
N ARG A 133 -7.11 -0.73 13.87
CA ARG A 133 -6.23 -1.91 14.00
C ARG A 133 -4.80 -1.65 13.50
N TRP A 134 -4.65 -1.01 12.35
CA TRP A 134 -3.33 -0.66 11.82
C TRP A 134 -2.59 0.34 12.71
N SER A 135 -3.28 1.39 13.18
CA SER A 135 -2.74 2.36 14.15
C SER A 135 -2.27 1.67 15.45
N GLU A 136 -3.09 0.81 16.04
CA GLU A 136 -2.76 0.04 17.24
C GLU A 136 -1.53 -0.85 17.04
N MET A 137 -1.44 -1.58 15.92
CA MET A 137 -0.28 -2.42 15.61
C MET A 137 1.01 -1.62 15.46
N ILE A 138 0.96 -0.51 14.72
CA ILE A 138 2.12 0.38 14.51
C ILE A 138 2.57 0.95 15.86
N SER A 139 1.63 1.49 16.64
CA SER A 139 1.89 2.04 17.97
C SER A 139 2.50 1.00 18.91
N ALA A 140 1.94 -0.22 18.94
CA ALA A 140 2.41 -1.29 19.80
C ALA A 140 3.88 -1.65 19.51
N HIS A 141 4.25 -1.86 18.24
CA HIS A 141 5.63 -2.18 17.88
C HIS A 141 6.58 -1.01 18.18
N ASN A 142 6.19 0.21 17.83
CA ASN A 142 7.01 1.39 18.03
C ASN A 142 7.21 1.75 19.50
N SER A 143 6.26 1.38 20.38
CA SER A 143 6.39 1.55 21.83
C SER A 143 7.48 0.69 22.46
N ILE A 144 7.80 -0.46 21.84
CA ILE A 144 8.83 -1.40 22.30
C ILE A 144 10.16 -1.16 21.58
N TRP A 145 10.11 -0.94 20.26
CA TRP A 145 11.29 -0.70 19.44
C TRP A 145 11.06 0.50 18.50
N PRO A 146 11.41 1.72 18.93
CA PRO A 146 11.15 2.93 18.17
C PRO A 146 11.86 2.95 16.81
N GLN A 147 11.10 3.21 15.75
CA GLN A 147 11.59 3.36 14.38
C GLN A 147 11.00 4.63 13.75
N PRO A 148 11.83 5.57 13.26
CA PRO A 148 11.35 6.77 12.59
C PRO A 148 10.93 6.45 11.14
N ALA A 149 9.78 5.79 10.99
CA ALA A 149 9.23 5.33 9.72
C ALA A 149 7.78 5.79 9.52
N LEU A 150 7.40 6.00 8.27
CA LEU A 150 5.99 6.16 7.89
C LEU A 150 5.43 4.84 7.39
N THR A 151 4.14 4.60 7.64
CA THR A 151 3.40 3.46 7.10
C THR A 151 2.25 3.96 6.24
N GLY A 152 2.35 3.77 4.93
CA GLY A 152 1.26 4.05 4.00
C GLY A 152 0.39 2.82 3.78
N VAL A 153 -0.91 3.00 3.69
CA VAL A 153 -1.83 1.92 3.28
C VAL A 153 -2.59 2.37 2.05
N LEU A 154 -2.56 1.53 1.01
CA LEU A 154 -3.33 1.69 -0.22
C LEU A 154 -4.44 0.65 -0.22
N ILE A 155 -5.69 1.10 -0.34
CA ILE A 155 -6.87 0.22 -0.26
C ILE A 155 -7.61 0.28 -1.59
N ALA A 156 -7.76 -0.86 -2.25
CA ALA A 156 -8.63 -1.00 -3.41
C ALA A 156 -10.02 -1.48 -2.97
N GLU A 157 -11.05 -0.86 -3.51
CA GLU A 157 -12.46 -1.18 -3.26
C GLU A 157 -13.18 -1.29 -4.59
N ALA A 158 -13.83 -2.43 -4.84
CA ALA A 158 -14.65 -2.63 -6.04
C ALA A 158 -16.11 -2.82 -5.66
N LEU A 159 -16.97 -1.89 -6.08
CA LEU A 159 -18.40 -1.87 -5.78
C LEU A 159 -19.18 -1.30 -6.96
N ASN A 160 -20.30 -1.93 -7.34
CA ASN A 160 -21.23 -1.42 -8.37
C ASN A 160 -20.54 -0.98 -9.68
N GLU A 161 -19.69 -1.84 -10.25
CA GLU A 161 -18.88 -1.54 -11.45
C GLU A 161 -17.92 -0.35 -11.28
N ARG A 162 -17.55 0.02 -10.06
CA ARG A 162 -16.54 1.05 -9.80
C ARG A 162 -15.41 0.46 -9.00
N LEU A 163 -14.19 0.80 -9.41
CA LEU A 163 -12.98 0.51 -8.66
C LEU A 163 -12.43 1.82 -8.13
N ARG A 164 -12.36 1.95 -6.82
CA ARG A 164 -11.76 3.07 -6.09
C ARG A 164 -10.47 2.61 -5.42
N TYR A 165 -9.48 3.49 -5.41
CA TYR A 165 -8.32 3.36 -4.56
C TYR A 165 -8.29 4.48 -3.53
N TYR A 166 -8.01 4.11 -2.29
CA TYR A 166 -7.84 5.02 -1.18
C TYR A 166 -6.38 5.00 -0.73
N SER A 167 -5.93 6.10 -0.13
CA SER A 167 -4.67 6.14 0.60
C SER A 167 -4.86 6.71 1.99
N ILE A 168 -4.18 6.13 2.97
CA ILE A 168 -4.03 6.67 4.34
C ILE A 168 -2.54 6.59 4.73
N LEU A 169 -2.07 7.55 5.52
CA LEU A 169 -0.69 7.60 5.99
C LEU A 169 -0.63 7.65 7.50
N PHE A 170 0.14 6.73 8.08
CA PHE A 170 0.43 6.68 9.50
C PHE A 170 1.84 7.14 9.84
N GLY A 171 1.95 7.85 10.95
CA GLY A 171 3.21 8.23 11.58
C GLY A 171 3.84 7.10 12.38
N PRO A 172 5.05 7.30 12.94
CA PRO A 172 5.78 6.28 13.68
C PRO A 172 5.02 5.69 14.88
N ASN A 173 4.20 6.48 15.55
CA ASN A 173 3.39 6.07 16.71
C ASN A 173 1.98 5.60 16.33
N GLY A 174 1.70 5.38 15.04
CA GLY A 174 0.37 5.04 14.55
C GLY A 174 -0.60 6.22 14.48
N SER A 175 -0.16 7.47 14.69
CA SER A 175 -0.96 8.66 14.39
C SER A 175 -1.36 8.69 12.91
N ILE A 176 -2.52 9.26 12.59
CA ILE A 176 -2.87 9.55 11.21
C ILE A 176 -2.19 10.87 10.82
N GLU A 177 -1.25 10.81 9.88
CA GLU A 177 -0.55 11.98 9.34
C GLU A 177 -1.26 12.52 8.09
N LYS A 178 -1.94 11.63 7.34
CA LYS A 178 -2.85 12.01 6.25
C LYS A 178 -4.08 11.11 6.31
N GLU A 179 -5.24 11.76 6.41
CA GLU A 179 -6.55 11.11 6.43
C GLU A 179 -6.80 10.30 5.16
N SER A 180 -7.68 9.30 5.29
CA SER A 180 -8.07 8.46 4.14
C SER A 180 -8.79 9.29 3.08
N GLU A 181 -8.25 9.29 1.86
CA GLU A 181 -8.83 9.94 0.68
C GLU A 181 -8.85 9.01 -0.54
N ILE A 182 -9.79 9.23 -1.46
CA ILE A 182 -9.78 8.58 -2.78
C ILE A 182 -8.66 9.18 -3.62
N ILE A 183 -7.78 8.34 -4.14
CA ILE A 183 -6.64 8.74 -4.98
C ILE A 183 -6.82 8.39 -6.46
N PHE A 184 -7.75 7.49 -6.77
CA PHE A 184 -8.06 7.04 -8.12
C PHE A 184 -9.45 6.38 -8.14
N GLU A 185 -10.24 6.63 -9.18
CA GLU A 185 -11.52 5.96 -9.44
C GLU A 185 -11.64 5.63 -10.93
N VAL A 186 -12.12 4.43 -11.25
CA VAL A 186 -12.43 4.01 -12.62
C VAL A 186 -13.73 3.21 -12.66
N LYS A 187 -14.52 3.42 -13.72
CA LYS A 187 -15.71 2.61 -14.00
C LYS A 187 -15.30 1.34 -14.75
N LEU A 188 -15.59 0.19 -14.15
CA LEU A 188 -15.49 -1.14 -14.75
C LEU A 188 -16.62 -1.36 -15.78
N ARG A 189 -16.41 -2.30 -16.71
CA ARG A 189 -17.36 -2.62 -17.80
C ARG A 189 -17.65 -4.10 -17.86
#